data_AF-A0A151QY26-F1
#
_entry.id   AF-A0A151QY26-F1
#
_cell.length_a   1.000
_cell.length_b   1.000
_cell.length_c   1.000
_cell.angle_alpha   90.00
_cell.angle_beta   90.00
_cell.angle_gamma   90.00
#
_symmetry.space_group_name_H-M   'P 1'
#
loop_
_entity.id
_entity.type
_entity.pdbx_description
1 polymer ?
#
loop_
_entity_poly.entity_id
_entity_poly.type
_entity_poly.pdbx_seq_one_letter_code
_entity_poly.pdbx_strand_id
1 'polypeptide(L)'
;EQLRCFLWRVAHSSLCTNEWRAHKCLTLNGNCPVCNNHSETIMHILRDCNESKEIWRAVGTEGFLNEFFNLPLVTWLQENLTHVDP
;
A
#
# COMPACT_ATOMS: atom_id res chain seq x y z
N GLU A 1 19.36 -1.38 3.45
CA GLU A 1 19.24 -0.25 2.49
C GLU A 1 17.92 -0.27 1.70
N GLN A 2 17.58 -1.39 1.05
CA GLN A 2 16.41 -1.52 0.15
C GLN A 2 15.07 -1.10 0.77
N LEU A 3 14.79 -1.48 2.02
CA LEU A 3 13.57 -1.09 2.73
C LEU A 3 13.46 0.43 2.93
N ARG A 4 14.56 1.13 3.24
CA ARG A 4 14.55 2.59 3.43
C ARG A 4 14.28 3.31 2.12
N CYS A 5 14.90 2.86 1.02
CA CYS A 5 14.61 3.41 -0.31
C CYS A 5 13.16 3.15 -0.72
N PHE A 6 12.63 1.95 -0.44
CA PHE A 6 11.24 1.62 -0.70
C PHE A 6 10.29 2.54 0.07
N LEU A 7 10.46 2.66 1.39
CA LEU A 7 9.64 3.53 2.24
C LEU A 7 9.73 4.99 1.83
N TRP A 8 10.91 5.47 1.45
CA TRP A 8 11.07 6.83 0.92
C TRP A 8 10.24 7.02 -0.35
N ARG A 9 10.24 6.05 -1.27
CA ARG A 9 9.41 6.13 -2.49
C ARG A 9 7.92 6.11 -2.19
N VAL A 10 7.50 5.30 -1.21
CA VAL A 10 6.11 5.26 -0.72
C VAL A 10 5.71 6.64 -0.18
N ALA A 11 6.52 7.21 0.73
CA ALA A 11 6.24 8.51 1.34
C ALA A 11 6.12 9.65 0.31
N HIS A 12 6.92 9.58 -0.77
CA HIS A 12 6.91 10.57 -1.85
C HIS A 12 5.95 10.22 -3.01
N SER A 13 5.09 9.21 -2.87
CA SER A 13 4.17 8.75 -3.93
C SER A 13 4.88 8.48 -5.27
N SER A 14 6.12 8.00 -5.22
CA SER A 14 7.01 7.80 -6.38
C SER A 14 7.23 6.33 -6.75
N LEU A 15 6.35 5.44 -6.25
CA LEU A 15 6.27 4.08 -6.74
C LEU A 15 5.63 4.07 -8.13
N CYS A 16 6.23 3.31 -9.04
CA CYS A 16 5.72 3.13 -10.39
C CYS A 16 4.62 2.06 -10.37
N THR A 17 3.45 2.43 -9.87
CA THR A 17 2.29 1.53 -9.82
C THR A 17 1.64 1.41 -11.20
N ASN A 18 0.85 0.37 -11.45
CA ASN A 18 0.15 0.22 -12.73
C ASN A 18 -0.89 1.31 -12.95
N GLU A 19 -1.49 1.88 -11.90
CA GLU A 19 -2.30 3.11 -12.03
C GLU A 19 -1.49 4.25 -12.65
N TRP A 20 -0.31 4.52 -12.09
CA TRP A 20 0.57 5.56 -12.61
C TRP A 20 1.01 5.26 -14.05
N ARG A 21 1.35 4.00 -14.35
CA ARG A 21 1.70 3.57 -15.70
C ARG A 21 0.54 3.78 -16.68
N ALA A 22 -0.69 3.47 -16.27
CA ALA A 22 -1.88 3.67 -17.09
C ALA A 22 -2.13 5.16 -17.34
N HIS A 23 -2.00 5.99 -16.30
CA HIS A 23 -2.11 7.44 -16.41
C HIS A 23 -1.05 8.05 -17.35
N LYS A 24 0.13 7.42 -17.45
CA LYS A 24 1.20 7.81 -18.38
C LYS A 24 1.13 7.11 -19.74
N CYS A 25 0.05 6.39 -20.03
CA CYS A 25 -0.12 5.61 -21.27
C CYS A 25 0.99 4.58 -21.52
N LEU A 26 1.63 4.08 -20.45
CA LEU A 26 2.70 3.06 -20.49
C LEU A 26 2.15 1.62 -20.34
N THR A 27 0.86 1.48 -20.04
CA THR A 27 0.13 0.21 -20.00
C THR A 27 -1.33 0.48 -20.36
N LEU A 28 -2.00 -0.53 -20.93
CA LEU A 28 -3.44 -0.50 -21.19
C LEU A 28 -4.24 -1.01 -19.97
N ASN A 29 -3.59 -1.72 -19.06
CA ASN A 29 -4.20 -2.27 -17.86
C ASN A 29 -3.55 -1.66 -16.62
N GLY A 30 -4.33 -0.89 -15.86
CA GLY A 30 -3.91 -0.29 -14.59
C GLY A 30 -4.17 -1.19 -13.37
N ASN A 31 -4.77 -2.36 -13.56
CA ASN A 31 -5.16 -3.22 -12.45
C ASN A 31 -3.96 -3.82 -11.71
N CYS A 32 -4.18 -4.11 -10.44
CA CYS A 32 -3.25 -4.87 -9.62
C CYS A 32 -3.08 -6.28 -10.20
N PRO A 33 -1.85 -6.75 -10.46
CA PRO A 33 -1.60 -8.07 -11.02
C PRO A 33 -1.85 -9.18 -10.00
N VAL A 34 -1.98 -8.85 -8.72
CA VAL A 34 -2.23 -9.80 -7.63
C VAL A 34 -3.73 -10.11 -7.56
N CYS A 35 -4.58 -9.12 -7.27
CA CYS A 35 -6.02 -9.34 -7.12
C CYS A 35 -6.79 -9.28 -8.46
N ASN A 36 -6.19 -8.68 -9.49
CA ASN A 36 -6.78 -8.42 -10.81
C ASN A 36 -8.15 -7.68 -10.81
N ASN A 37 -8.54 -7.08 -9.68
CA ASN A 37 -9.89 -6.56 -9.48
C ASN A 37 -9.95 -5.02 -9.40
N HIS A 38 -8.89 -4.38 -8.91
CA HIS A 38 -8.84 -2.92 -8.73
C HIS A 38 -7.56 -2.33 -9.32
N SER A 39 -7.58 -1.02 -9.60
CA SER A 39 -6.41 -0.23 -9.98
C SER A 39 -5.27 -0.41 -8.97
N GLU A 40 -4.05 -0.62 -9.45
CA GLU A 40 -2.88 -0.74 -8.61
C GLU A 40 -2.43 0.64 -8.12
N THR A 41 -2.92 1.04 -6.96
CA THR A 41 -2.44 2.23 -6.23
C THR A 41 -1.43 1.83 -5.15
N ILE A 42 -0.68 2.79 -4.61
CA ILE A 42 0.24 2.52 -3.49
C ILE A 42 -0.53 1.96 -2.28
N MET A 43 -1.67 2.56 -1.94
CA MET A 43 -2.51 2.06 -0.84
C MET A 43 -3.08 0.68 -1.14
N HIS A 44 -3.42 0.41 -2.40
CA HIS A 44 -3.91 -0.90 -2.79
C HIS A 44 -2.87 -1.98 -2.52
N ILE A 45 -1.67 -1.87 -3.09
CA ILE A 45 -0.64 -2.91 -2.92
C ILE A 45 -0.17 -3.05 -1.47
N LEU A 46 -0.13 -1.95 -0.72
CA LEU A 46 0.35 -1.98 0.67
C LEU A 46 -0.71 -2.47 1.64
N ARG A 47 -2.00 -2.22 1.38
CA ARG A 47 -3.05 -2.32 2.39
C ARG A 47 -4.39 -2.82 1.86
N ASP A 48 -4.92 -2.22 0.78
CA ASP A 48 -6.33 -2.43 0.42
C ASP A 48 -6.58 -3.67 -0.45
N CYS A 49 -5.51 -4.22 -1.06
CA CYS A 49 -5.52 -5.47 -1.79
C CYS A 49 -5.95 -6.62 -0.87
N ASN A 50 -6.81 -7.52 -1.35
CA ASN A 50 -7.32 -8.62 -0.53
C ASN A 50 -6.18 -9.49 -0.01
N GLU A 51 -5.22 -9.79 -0.87
CA GLU A 51 -4.04 -10.57 -0.56
C GLU A 51 -3.15 -9.85 0.47
N SER A 52 -2.99 -8.53 0.35
CA SER A 52 -2.28 -7.73 1.36
C SER A 52 -3.01 -7.71 2.70
N LYS A 53 -4.35 -7.66 2.70
CA LYS A 53 -5.16 -7.74 3.93
C LYS A 53 -4.96 -9.06 4.66
N GLU A 54 -4.89 -10.18 3.95
CA GLU A 54 -4.62 -11.48 4.58
C GLU A 54 -3.24 -11.50 5.25
N ILE A 55 -2.23 -10.87 4.65
CA ILE A 55 -0.90 -10.74 5.27
C ILE A 55 -0.98 -9.93 6.57
N TRP A 56 -1.65 -8.78 6.54
CA TRP A 56 -1.81 -7.94 7.74
C TRP A 56 -2.56 -8.66 8.86
N ARG A 57 -3.61 -9.43 8.53
CA ARG A 57 -4.30 -10.29 9.50
C ARG A 57 -3.36 -11.32 10.12
N ALA A 58 -2.55 -12.00 9.31
CA ALA A 58 -1.59 -12.98 9.80
C ALA A 58 -0.49 -12.37 10.71
N VAL A 59 -0.17 -11.09 10.54
CA VAL A 59 0.79 -10.35 11.37
C VAL A 59 0.15 -9.84 12.68
N GLY A 60 -1.18 -9.97 12.85
CA GLY A 60 -1.87 -9.63 14.09
C GLY A 60 -2.38 -8.20 14.18
N THR A 61 -2.66 -7.53 13.05
CA THR A 61 -3.24 -6.17 13.04
C THR A 61 -4.75 -6.12 13.31
N GLU A 62 -5.32 -7.19 13.87
CA GLU A 62 -6.78 -7.36 14.07
C GLU A 62 -7.40 -6.31 15.02
N GLY A 63 -6.60 -5.58 15.80
CA GLY A 63 -7.06 -4.53 16.71
C GLY A 63 -7.40 -3.17 16.07
N PHE A 64 -6.99 -2.89 14.83
CA PHE A 64 -7.00 -1.52 14.26
C PHE A 64 -7.97 -1.33 13.07
N LEU A 65 -8.91 -2.25 12.87
CA LEU A 65 -9.55 -2.52 11.57
C LEU A 65 -10.33 -1.36 10.92
N ASN A 66 -10.87 -0.38 11.65
CA ASN A 66 -11.59 0.71 10.98
C ASN A 66 -10.70 1.90 10.66
N GLU A 67 -9.81 2.33 11.56
CA GLU A 67 -8.96 3.48 11.27
C GLU A 67 -7.82 3.08 10.32
N PHE A 68 -7.18 1.93 10.54
CA PHE A 68 -6.04 1.47 9.74
C PHE A 68 -6.33 1.45 8.22
N PHE A 69 -7.50 0.94 7.84
CA PHE A 69 -7.89 0.79 6.43
C PHE A 69 -8.50 2.05 5.81
N ASN A 70 -8.70 3.13 6.58
CA ASN A 70 -9.31 4.37 6.08
C ASN A 70 -8.38 5.58 6.12
N LEU A 71 -7.18 5.45 6.68
CA LEU A 71 -6.22 6.55 6.74
C LEU A 71 -5.59 6.89 5.38
N PRO A 72 -5.29 8.18 5.11
CA PRO A 72 -4.48 8.61 3.98
C PRO A 72 -3.06 8.02 4.04
N LEU A 73 -2.41 7.84 2.89
CA LEU A 73 -1.10 7.18 2.76
C LEU A 73 -0.04 7.69 3.73
N VAL A 74 0.18 9.00 3.80
CA VAL A 74 1.24 9.57 4.64
C VAL A 74 0.94 9.35 6.11
N THR A 75 -0.31 9.58 6.54
CA THR A 75 -0.74 9.36 7.93
C THR A 75 -0.63 7.89 8.31
N TRP A 76 -1.12 6.99 7.45
CA TRP A 76 -1.02 5.55 7.65
C TRP A 76 0.45 5.10 7.78
N LEU A 77 1.33 5.62 6.91
CA LEU A 77 2.75 5.30 6.96
C LEU A 77 3.41 5.79 8.25
N GLN A 78 3.07 7.01 8.70
CA GLN A 78 3.59 7.56 9.94
C GLN A 78 3.19 6.71 11.15
N GLU A 79 1.90 6.37 11.29
CA GLU A 79 1.43 5.55 12.40
C GLU A 79 2.14 4.20 12.46
N ASN A 80 2.32 3.52 11.32
CA ASN A 80 3.01 2.24 11.25
C ASN A 80 4.52 2.33 11.52
N LEU A 81 5.16 3.48 11.26
CA LEU A 81 6.60 3.68 11.49
C LEU A 81 6.92 4.16 12.91
N THR A 82 5.97 4.82 13.57
CA THR A 82 6.13 5.30 14.95
C THR A 82 5.58 4.34 15.99
N HIS A 83 4.82 3.33 15.57
CA HIS A 83 4.37 2.27 16.47
C HIS A 83 5.57 1.43 16.90
N VAL A 84 6.11 1.74 18.07
CA VAL A 84 7.09 0.91 18.75
C VAL A 84 6.30 -0.15 19.51
N ASP A 85 6.50 -1.43 19.17
CA ASP A 85 5.94 -2.53 19.96
C ASP A 85 6.39 -2.37 21.43
N PRO A 86 5.47 -2.52 22.41
CA PRO A 86 5.82 -2.45 23.82
C PRO A 86 6.86 -3.50 24.26
#